data_AF-A0A967CK96-F1
#
_entry.id   AF-A0A967CK96-F1
#
_cell.length_a   1.000
_cell.length_b   1.000
_cell.length_c   1.000
_cell.angle_alpha   90.00
_cell.angle_beta   90.00
_cell.angle_gamma   90.00
#
_symmetry.space_group_name_H-M   'P 1'
#
loop_
_entity.id
_entity.type
_entity.pdbx_description
1 polymer ?
#
loop_
_entity_poly.entity_id
_entity_poly.type
_entity_poly.pdbx_seq_one_letter_code
_entity_poly.pdbx_strand_id
1 'polypeptide(L)' 'PSEVSPLRELLRPRGFALLLIGKDGQVKLRKPFPWSVRELSRAIDKMPMRRQELNAIK' A
#
# COMPACT_ATOMS: atom_id res chain seq x y z
N PRO A 1 -9.95 22.21 1.53
CA PRO A 1 -9.28 20.96 1.95
C PRO A 1 -10.06 20.34 3.12
N SER A 2 -10.40 19.05 3.06
CA SER A 2 -11.16 18.37 4.13
C SER A 2 -10.39 18.38 5.46
N GLU A 3 -11.11 18.40 6.58
CA GLU A 3 -10.55 18.35 7.93
C GLU A 3 -9.55 17.20 8.13
N VAL A 4 -8.66 17.39 9.11
CA VAL A 4 -7.66 16.41 9.53
C VAL A 4 -8.40 15.22 10.17
N SER A 5 -8.48 14.11 9.45
CA SER A 5 -9.03 12.85 9.97
C SER A 5 -7.96 12.01 10.66
N PRO A 6 -8.32 11.08 11.56
CA PRO A 6 -7.35 10.21 12.24
C PRO A 6 -6.43 9.46 11.28
N LEU A 7 -6.93 9.02 10.12
CA LEU A 7 -6.10 8.39 9.08
C LEU A 7 -5.10 9.37 8.46
N ARG A 8 -5.46 10.65 8.28
CA ARG A 8 -4.53 11.67 7.77
C ARG A 8 -3.46 12.03 8.81
N GLU A 9 -3.78 12.01 10.10
CA GLU A 9 -2.80 12.19 11.18
C GLU A 9 -1.79 11.05 11.25
N LEU A 10 -2.27 9.81 11.17
CA LEU A 10 -1.44 8.61 11.21
C LEU A 10 -0.56 8.49 9.96
N LEU A 11 -1.16 8.63 8.77
CA LEU A 11 -0.46 8.39 7.52
C LEU A 11 0.34 9.60 7.04
N ARG A 12 0.08 10.81 7.58
CA ARG A 12 0.78 12.06 7.25
C ARG A 12 0.98 12.27 5.74
N PRO A 13 -0.06 12.17 4.89
CA PRO A 13 0.09 12.41 3.47
C PRO A 13 0.39 13.89 3.21
N ARG A 14 1.41 14.19 2.41
CA ARG A 14 1.75 15.54 1.96
C ARG A 14 1.49 15.63 0.46
N GLY A 15 0.56 16.49 0.04
CA GLY A 15 0.14 16.56 -1.37
C GLY A 15 -0.43 15.23 -1.86
N PHE A 16 0.08 14.74 -2.99
CA PHE A 16 -0.21 13.39 -3.48
C PHE A 16 0.65 12.36 -2.74
N ALA A 17 0.02 11.29 -2.24
CA ALA A 17 0.72 10.17 -1.65
C ALA A 17 0.01 8.85 -2.00
N LEU A 18 0.75 7.91 -2.57
CA LEU A 18 0.33 6.52 -2.74
C LEU A 18 0.89 5.70 -1.58
N LEU A 19 0.01 5.00 -0.87
CA LEU A 19 0.37 4.08 0.21
C LEU A 19 -0.14 2.67 -0.12
N LEU A 20 0.74 1.67 -0.05
CA LEU A 20 0.37 0.26 -0.07
C LEU A 20 0.35 -0.23 1.37
N ILE A 21 -0.81 -0.63 1.88
CA ILE A 21 -0.99 -1.15 3.24
C ILE A 21 -1.23 -2.65 3.16
N GLY A 22 -0.47 -3.41 3.95
CA GLY A 22 -0.65 -4.86 4.07
C GLY A 22 -1.87 -5.22 4.91
N LYS A 23 -2.31 -6.48 4.84
CA LYS A 23 -3.40 -6.99 5.69
C LYS A 23 -3.05 -6.97 7.20
N ASP A 24 -1.78 -6.83 7.52
CA ASP A 24 -1.26 -6.60 8.87
C ASP A 24 -1.35 -5.13 9.33
N GLY A 25 -1.95 -4.25 8.53
CA GLY A 25 -2.10 -2.82 8.82
C GLY A 25 -0.82 -2.00 8.62
N GLN A 26 0.30 -2.64 8.25
CA GLN A 26 1.58 -1.96 8.07
C GLN A 26 1.71 -1.34 6.68
N VAL A 27 2.32 -0.16 6.61
CA VAL A 27 2.66 0.49 5.34
C VAL A 27 3.84 -0.27 4.70
N LYS A 28 3.59 -0.89 3.54
CA LYS A 28 4.59 -1.66 2.76
C LYS A 28 5.30 -0.81 1.71
N LEU A 29 4.64 0.24 1.22
CA LEU A 29 5.19 1.16 0.23
C LEU A 29 4.60 2.55 0.43
N ARG A 30 5.42 3.58 0.22
CA ARG A 30 5.00 4.98 0.15
C ARG A 30 5.65 5.65 -1.06
N LYS A 31 4.87 6.36 -1.87
CA LYS A 31 5.38 7.14 -3.02
C LYS A 31 4.69 8.49 -3.14
N PRO A 32 5.42 9.57 -3.47
CA PRO A 32 4.84 10.89 -3.70
C PRO A 32 4.34 11.10 -5.14
N PHE A 33 4.28 10.04 -5.95
CA PHE A 33 3.86 10.08 -7.35
C PHE A 33 3.07 8.81 -7.72
N PRO A 34 2.19 8.86 -8.74
CA PRO A 34 1.38 7.71 -9.12
C PRO A 34 2.24 6.59 -9.69
N TRP A 35 1.82 5.36 -9.45
CA TRP A 35 2.35 4.15 -10.08
C TRP A 35 1.29 3.53 -10.98
N SER A 36 1.72 2.87 -12.05
CA SER A 36 0.82 2.10 -12.88
C SER A 36 0.29 0.87 -12.12
N VAL A 37 -0.87 0.37 -12.55
CA VAL A 37 -1.45 -0.87 -12.00
C VAL A 37 -0.47 -2.03 -12.07
N ARG A 38 0.29 -2.15 -13.19
CA ARG A 38 1.29 -3.21 -13.38
C ARG A 38 2.41 -3.15 -12.34
N GLU A 39 2.89 -1.95 -12.02
CA GLU A 39 3.94 -1.78 -11.01
C GLU A 39 3.42 -2.09 -9.61
N LEU A 40 2.19 -1.69 -9.30
CA LEU A 40 1.52 -2.03 -8.03
C LEU A 40 1.33 -3.54 -7.88
N SER A 41 0.82 -4.22 -8.92
CA SER A 41 0.64 -5.68 -8.90
C SER A 41 1.98 -6.40 -8.68
N ARG A 42 3.04 -6.02 -9.41
CA ARG A 42 4.38 -6.60 -9.21
C ARG A 42 4.93 -6.37 -7.80
N ALA A 43 4.64 -5.22 -7.18
CA ALA A 43 5.06 -4.95 -5.81
C ALA A 43 4.32 -5.85 -4.82
N ILE A 44 3.01 -6.07 -5.02
CA ILE A 44 2.18 -6.97 -4.22
C ILE A 44 2.65 -8.42 -4.34
N ASP A 45 2.93 -8.90 -5.56
CA ASP A 45 3.37 -10.28 -5.80
C ASP A 45 4.73 -10.60 -5.15
N LYS A 46 5.56 -9.57 -4.93
CA LYS A 46 6.84 -9.70 -4.20
C LYS A 46 6.66 -9.78 -2.68
N MET A 47 5.47 -9.60 -2.13
CA MET A 47 5.25 -9.68 -0.69
C MET A 47 5.25 -11.15 -0.22
N PRO A 48 5.91 -11.49 0.91
CA PRO A 48 5.91 -12.85 1.45
C PRO A 48 4.50 -13.41 1.69
N MET A 49 3.61 -12.60 2.27
CA MET A 49 2.21 -12.96 2.50
C MET A 49 1.48 -13.33 1.21
N ARG A 50 1.73 -12.56 0.13
CA ARG A 50 1.12 -12.85 -1.18
C ARG A 50 1.60 -14.18 -1.75
N ARG A 51 2.89 -14.50 -1.61
CA ARG A 51 3.43 -15.81 -2.02
C ARG A 51 2.80 -16.96 -1.23
N GLN A 52 2.57 -16.76 0.07
CA GLN A 52 1.90 -17.76 0.91
C GLN A 52 0.45 -18.00 0.44
N GLU A 53 -0.31 -16.95 0.13
CA GLU A 53 -1.66 -17.08 -0.43
C GLU A 53 -1.67 -17.88 -1.74
N LEU A 54 -0.75 -17.57 -2.66
CA LEU A 54 -0.67 -18.26 -3.95
C LEU A 54 -0.31 -19.75 -3.80
N ASN A 55 0.48 -20.10 -2.79
CA ASN A 55 0.82 -21.49 -2.49
C ASN A 55 -0.34 -22.23 -1.80
N ALA A 56 -1.13 -21.55 -0.97
CA ALA A 56 -2.27 -22.16 -0.28
C ALA A 56 -3.47 -22.44 -1.20
N ILE A 57 -3.49 -21.86 -2.40
CA ILE A 57 -4.52 -22.10 -3.42
C ILE A 57 -4.18 -23.31 -4.31
N LYS A 58 -2.91 -23.74 -4.32
CA LYS A 58 -2.48 -24.95 -5.03
C LYS A 58 -2.87 -26.20 -4.24
#